data_AF-F9UJR4-F1
#
_entry.id   AF-F9UJR4-F1
#
_cell.length_a   1.000
_cell.length_b   1.000
_cell.length_c   1.000
_cell.angle_alpha   90.00
_cell.angle_beta   90.00
_cell.angle_gamma   90.00
#
_symmetry.space_group_name_H-M   'P 1'
#
loop_
_entity.id
_entity.type
_entity.pdbx_description
1 polymer ?
#
loop_
_entity_poly.entity_id
_entity_poly.type
_entity_poly.pdbx_seq_one_letter_code
_entity_poly.pdbx_strand_id
1 'polypeptide(L)'
;MNLGFFNVAGNNVPWHGVSQILFYTLAVLGGISIILLWIFKRPIKQHYLKYHYVLGIFTKRTFWTLFGVISLIGMGVRSSVLVLSHFENLWESIPLHFCRLMLIFLAITVIFNKLHWIKYFGAFSIIGGIVAISSPDLNKNIGLDNFYYWDYILAHLYVLVLPAVIYVLADIKYTFKDTLVTFAVMLSLTTMMFFINWAIDSSNSVNLSWKSNYFYLGFDKYNSQSKLIPYILQWPFNYVTLTLSLTLYMTIYISIWCIQDKVYFAREKSGWVFKWRKSKMWKKYKKSIHEFWLLLLKKSLKEKNRTNV
;
A
#
# COMPACT_ATOMS: atom_id res chain seq x y z
N MET A 1 1.42 26.93 -25.40
CA MET A 1 -0.02 26.75 -25.09
C MET A 1 -0.19 26.75 -23.59
N ASN A 2 -1.03 27.62 -23.02
CA ASN A 2 -1.45 27.49 -21.62
C ASN A 2 -2.42 26.31 -21.55
N LEU A 3 -1.94 25.15 -21.09
CA LEU A 3 -2.73 23.92 -21.02
C LEU A 3 -3.74 23.88 -19.84
N GLY A 4 -4.04 25.03 -19.22
CA GLY A 4 -5.04 25.14 -18.17
C GLY A 4 -4.66 24.42 -16.87
N PHE A 5 -5.68 24.05 -16.07
CA PHE A 5 -5.60 23.58 -14.68
C PHE A 5 -4.95 22.18 -14.49
N PHE A 6 -4.42 21.55 -15.54
CA PHE A 6 -3.73 20.25 -15.47
C PHE A 6 -2.53 20.22 -16.41
N ASN A 7 -1.71 21.27 -16.38
CA ASN A 7 -0.54 21.32 -17.23
C ASN A 7 0.48 20.26 -16.78
N VAL A 8 1.04 19.53 -17.74
CA VAL A 8 2.07 18.50 -17.53
C VAL A 8 3.47 19.13 -17.58
N ALA A 9 3.66 20.21 -18.33
CA ALA A 9 4.97 20.81 -18.63
C ALA A 9 5.43 21.91 -17.65
N GLY A 10 4.70 22.13 -16.55
CA GLY A 10 5.02 23.12 -15.52
C GLY A 10 3.90 24.13 -15.28
N ASN A 11 3.98 24.81 -14.13
CA ASN A 11 2.90 25.60 -13.57
C ASN A 11 3.28 27.03 -13.27
N ASN A 12 2.25 27.87 -13.16
CA ASN A 12 2.39 29.22 -12.64
C ASN A 12 2.25 29.26 -11.10
N VAL A 13 1.62 28.24 -10.48
CA VAL A 13 1.57 28.13 -9.03
C VAL A 13 2.70 27.21 -8.53
N PRO A 14 3.57 27.68 -7.64
CA PRO A 14 4.61 26.84 -7.05
C PRO A 14 4.02 25.86 -6.02
N TRP A 15 4.85 24.93 -5.56
CA TRP A 15 4.53 24.01 -4.46
C TRP A 15 4.20 24.75 -3.15
N HIS A 16 4.86 25.88 -2.89
CA HIS A 16 4.67 26.64 -1.66
C HIS A 16 3.33 27.41 -1.61
N GLY A 17 2.92 27.83 -0.40
CA GLY A 17 1.69 28.61 -0.20
C GLY A 17 0.44 27.75 -0.33
N VAL A 18 -0.46 28.13 -1.25
CA VAL A 18 -1.80 27.50 -1.37
C VAL A 18 -1.69 26.01 -1.74
N SER A 19 -0.78 25.63 -2.64
CA SER A 19 -0.59 24.23 -3.05
C SER A 19 -0.21 23.34 -1.86
N GLN A 20 0.71 23.80 -1.01
CA GLN A 20 1.13 23.07 0.19
C GLN A 20 0.00 22.98 1.24
N ILE A 21 -0.72 24.08 1.49
CA ILE A 21 -1.86 24.11 2.42
C ILE A 21 -2.93 23.12 1.97
N LEU A 22 -3.31 23.15 0.70
CA LEU A 22 -4.31 22.24 0.14
C LEU A 22 -3.84 20.78 0.23
N PHE A 23 -2.56 20.53 -0.08
CA PHE A 23 -1.98 19.18 -0.03
C PHE A 23 -2.10 18.58 1.37
N TYR A 24 -1.64 19.31 2.39
CA TYR A 24 -1.68 18.83 3.76
C TYR A 24 -3.11 18.81 4.32
N THR A 25 -4.01 19.68 3.85
CA THR A 25 -5.43 19.59 4.18
C THR A 25 -6.02 18.26 3.69
N LEU A 26 -5.78 17.91 2.42
CA LEU A 26 -6.23 16.62 1.86
C LEU A 26 -5.59 15.43 2.58
N ALA A 27 -4.29 15.52 2.91
CA ALA A 27 -3.58 14.52 3.70
C ALA A 27 -4.22 14.29 5.08
N VAL A 28 -4.50 15.38 5.82
CA VAL A 28 -5.15 15.34 7.13
C VAL A 28 -6.56 14.76 7.03
N LEU A 29 -7.34 15.16 6.02
CA LEU A 29 -8.67 14.59 5.78
C LEU A 29 -8.60 13.09 5.47
N GLY A 30 -7.59 12.63 4.72
CA GLY A 30 -7.29 11.21 4.51
C GLY A 30 -7.00 10.48 5.83
N GLY A 31 -6.16 11.05 6.67
CA GLY A 31 -5.85 10.52 8.01
C GLY A 31 -7.09 10.43 8.91
N ILE A 32 -7.89 11.50 8.98
CA ILE A 32 -9.16 11.54 9.71
C ILE A 32 -10.10 10.45 9.19
N SER A 33 -10.19 10.28 7.87
CA SER A 33 -11.04 9.26 7.25
C SER A 33 -10.65 7.85 7.71
N ILE A 34 -9.36 7.52 7.81
CA ILE A 34 -8.90 6.21 8.32
C ILE A 34 -9.27 6.02 9.79
N ILE A 35 -9.09 7.07 10.61
CA ILE A 35 -9.44 7.02 12.04
C ILE A 35 -10.94 6.77 12.19
N LEU A 36 -11.77 7.50 11.44
CA LEU A 36 -13.23 7.31 11.44
C LEU A 36 -13.61 5.90 10.96
N LEU A 37 -13.01 5.42 9.86
CA LEU A 37 -13.20 4.04 9.39
C LEU A 37 -12.86 3.01 10.47
N TRP A 38 -11.78 3.23 11.22
CA TRP A 38 -11.36 2.34 12.30
C TRP A 38 -12.31 2.38 13.51
N ILE A 39 -12.74 3.56 13.94
CA ILE A 39 -13.71 3.73 15.05
C ILE A 39 -15.04 3.09 14.68
N PHE A 40 -15.58 3.43 13.51
CA PHE A 40 -16.90 3.02 13.03
C PHE A 40 -16.90 1.71 12.23
N LYS A 41 -15.81 0.91 12.29
CA LYS A 41 -15.68 -0.32 11.49
C LYS A 41 -16.84 -1.31 11.65
N ARG A 42 -17.39 -1.44 12.87
CA ARG A 42 -18.50 -2.36 13.17
C ARG A 42 -19.81 -1.91 12.54
N PRO A 43 -20.33 -0.70 12.80
CA PRO A 43 -21.56 -0.23 12.16
C PRO A 43 -21.43 -0.16 10.64
N ILE A 44 -20.26 0.26 10.11
CA ILE A 44 -20.01 0.27 8.66
C ILE A 44 -20.12 -1.14 8.08
N LYS A 45 -19.43 -2.14 8.67
CA LYS A 45 -19.50 -3.53 8.21
C LYS A 45 -20.91 -4.10 8.30
N GLN A 46 -21.64 -3.85 9.40
CA GLN A 46 -23.02 -4.32 9.57
C GLN A 46 -23.95 -3.71 8.51
N HIS A 47 -23.84 -2.40 8.27
CA HIS A 47 -24.59 -1.72 7.23
C HIS A 47 -24.26 -2.31 5.86
N TYR A 48 -22.97 -2.44 5.53
CA TYR A 48 -22.53 -3.03 4.26
C TYR A 48 -23.05 -4.46 4.08
N LEU A 49 -23.04 -5.30 5.11
CA LEU A 49 -23.57 -6.67 5.02
C LEU A 49 -25.09 -6.71 4.83
N LYS A 50 -25.84 -5.78 5.41
CA LYS A 50 -27.30 -5.71 5.31
C LYS A 50 -27.80 -5.43 3.89
N TYR A 51 -27.15 -4.54 3.15
CA TYR A 51 -27.60 -4.15 1.81
C TYR A 51 -26.93 -4.99 0.73
N HIS A 52 -27.68 -5.42 -0.28
CA HIS A 52 -27.13 -6.15 -1.43
C HIS A 52 -26.47 -5.21 -2.46
N TYR A 53 -26.95 -3.97 -2.52
CA TYR A 53 -26.52 -2.93 -3.44
C TYR A 53 -25.67 -1.87 -2.73
N VAL A 54 -24.71 -1.31 -3.46
CA VAL A 54 -23.89 -0.16 -3.06
C VAL A 54 -24.41 1.06 -3.82
N LEU A 55 -24.63 2.17 -3.11
CA LEU A 55 -25.26 3.40 -3.65
C LEU A 55 -26.67 3.19 -4.24
N GLY A 56 -27.35 2.08 -3.90
CA GLY A 56 -28.69 1.76 -4.40
C GLY A 56 -28.76 1.30 -5.87
N ILE A 57 -27.65 1.35 -6.61
CA ILE A 57 -27.63 1.09 -8.06
C ILE A 57 -26.83 -0.18 -8.39
N PHE A 58 -25.64 -0.32 -7.83
CA PHE A 58 -24.71 -1.39 -8.23
C PHE A 58 -24.73 -2.56 -7.26
N THR A 59 -24.72 -3.80 -7.76
CA THR A 59 -24.40 -4.94 -6.88
C THR A 59 -23.00 -4.75 -6.30
N LYS A 60 -22.73 -5.29 -5.10
CA LYS A 60 -21.39 -5.21 -4.49
C LYS A 60 -20.28 -5.65 -5.45
N ARG A 61 -20.48 -6.75 -6.18
CA ARG A 61 -19.50 -7.26 -7.14
C ARG A 61 -19.28 -6.26 -8.27
N THR A 62 -20.36 -5.78 -8.90
CA THR A 62 -20.27 -4.78 -9.98
C THR A 62 -19.58 -3.50 -9.52
N PHE A 63 -19.92 -3.01 -8.32
CA PHE A 63 -19.29 -1.82 -7.73
C PHE A 63 -17.77 -1.99 -7.60
N TRP A 64 -17.32 -3.09 -6.99
CA TRP A 64 -15.88 -3.35 -6.81
C TRP A 64 -15.15 -3.59 -8.12
N THR A 65 -15.76 -4.32 -9.05
CA THR A 65 -15.19 -4.53 -10.37
C THR A 65 -15.03 -3.23 -11.14
N LEU A 66 -16.08 -2.39 -11.18
CA LEU A 66 -16.03 -1.08 -11.83
C LEU A 66 -14.95 -0.19 -11.19
N PHE A 67 -14.90 -0.15 -9.86
CA PHE A 67 -13.91 0.64 -9.13
C PHE A 67 -12.46 0.23 -9.45
N GLY A 68 -12.19 -1.08 -9.52
CA GLY A 68 -10.87 -1.57 -9.91
C GLY A 68 -10.53 -1.33 -11.38
N VAL A 69 -11.49 -1.50 -12.29
CA VAL A 69 -11.29 -1.19 -13.73
C VAL A 69 -10.95 0.29 -13.92
N ILE A 70 -11.70 1.20 -13.31
CA ILE A 70 -11.41 2.64 -13.34
C ILE A 70 -9.99 2.93 -12.83
N SER A 71 -9.56 2.23 -11.78
CA SER A 71 -8.23 2.39 -11.21
C SER A 71 -7.11 1.94 -12.17
N LEU A 72 -7.30 0.82 -12.88
CA LEU A 72 -6.34 0.38 -13.91
C LEU A 72 -6.32 1.31 -15.11
N ILE A 73 -7.49 1.83 -15.53
CA ILE A 73 -7.57 2.83 -16.60
C ILE A 73 -6.80 4.10 -16.19
N GLY A 74 -7.01 4.60 -14.98
CA GLY A 74 -6.28 5.77 -14.46
C GLY A 74 -4.76 5.55 -14.43
N MET A 75 -4.32 4.35 -14.06
CA MET A 75 -2.91 3.97 -14.15
C MET A 75 -2.39 3.97 -15.59
N GLY A 76 -3.15 3.43 -16.54
CA GLY A 76 -2.81 3.47 -17.96
C GLY A 76 -2.72 4.90 -18.50
N VAL A 77 -3.69 5.76 -18.17
CA VAL A 77 -3.70 7.18 -18.55
C VAL A 77 -2.46 7.90 -18.01
N ARG A 78 -2.11 7.71 -16.74
CA ARG A 78 -0.88 8.29 -16.16
C ARG A 78 0.37 7.82 -16.92
N SER A 79 0.51 6.52 -17.18
CA SER A 79 1.63 5.98 -17.94
C SER A 79 1.73 6.61 -19.33
N SER A 80 0.61 6.76 -20.04
CA SER A 80 0.55 7.44 -21.34
C SER A 80 0.96 8.91 -21.24
N VAL A 81 0.46 9.65 -20.25
CA VAL A 81 0.82 11.06 -20.02
C VAL A 81 2.34 11.21 -19.83
N LEU A 82 2.96 10.37 -19.00
CA LEU A 82 4.41 10.42 -18.74
C LEU A 82 5.25 10.17 -19.99
N VAL A 83 4.83 9.22 -20.83
CA VAL A 83 5.52 8.91 -22.09
C VAL A 83 5.36 10.05 -23.09
N LEU A 84 4.13 10.53 -23.29
CA LEU A 84 3.82 11.58 -24.27
C LEU A 84 4.40 12.95 -23.88
N SER A 85 4.58 13.21 -22.59
CA SER A 85 5.18 14.45 -22.09
C SER A 85 6.70 14.40 -21.98
N HIS A 86 7.35 13.31 -22.37
CA HIS A 86 8.79 13.08 -22.19
C HIS A 86 9.27 13.38 -20.77
N PHE A 87 8.57 12.83 -19.77
CA PHE A 87 8.93 13.05 -18.37
C PHE A 87 10.39 12.64 -18.10
N GLU A 88 11.11 13.43 -17.30
CA GLU A 88 12.55 13.27 -17.04
C GLU A 88 12.90 11.83 -16.60
N ASN A 89 12.06 11.28 -15.72
CA ASN A 89 12.16 9.91 -15.22
C ASN A 89 11.18 8.99 -15.96
N LEU A 90 11.45 8.68 -17.24
CA LEU A 90 10.60 7.80 -18.06
C LEU A 90 10.35 6.43 -17.44
N TRP A 91 11.24 5.91 -16.59
CA TRP A 91 11.01 4.67 -15.85
C TRP A 91 9.73 4.71 -14.99
N GLU A 92 9.27 5.89 -14.54
CA GLU A 92 8.01 6.04 -13.79
C GLU A 92 6.76 5.77 -14.64
N SER A 93 6.89 5.74 -15.97
CA SER A 93 5.80 5.33 -16.86
C SER A 93 5.44 3.86 -16.65
N ILE A 94 6.37 3.03 -16.20
CA ILE A 94 6.09 1.66 -15.81
C ILE A 94 5.70 1.67 -14.31
N PRO A 95 4.51 1.17 -13.95
CA PRO A 95 3.97 1.30 -12.60
C PRO A 95 4.59 0.32 -11.58
N LEU A 96 5.91 0.11 -11.64
CA LEU A 96 6.65 -0.73 -10.70
C LEU A 96 7.09 0.02 -9.45
N HIS A 97 6.91 1.34 -9.38
CA HIS A 97 7.11 2.08 -8.13
C HIS A 97 6.16 1.55 -7.04
N PHE A 98 6.61 1.52 -5.79
CA PHE A 98 5.94 0.83 -4.68
C PHE A 98 4.44 1.13 -4.57
N CYS A 99 4.06 2.40 -4.42
CA CYS A 99 2.67 2.80 -4.30
C CYS A 99 1.85 2.47 -5.57
N ARG A 100 2.47 2.54 -6.76
CA ARG A 100 1.81 2.21 -8.03
C ARG A 100 1.56 0.71 -8.17
N LEU A 101 2.49 -0.11 -7.70
CA LEU A 101 2.28 -1.54 -7.61
C LEU A 101 1.17 -1.89 -6.61
N MET A 102 1.10 -1.19 -5.47
CA MET A 102 0.00 -1.36 -4.51
C MET A 102 -1.35 -0.97 -5.09
N LEU A 103 -1.43 0.08 -5.92
CA LEU A 103 -2.65 0.42 -6.68
C LEU A 103 -3.10 -0.74 -7.58
N ILE A 104 -2.16 -1.35 -8.31
CA ILE A 104 -2.45 -2.49 -9.18
C ILE A 104 -2.95 -3.68 -8.36
N PHE A 105 -2.29 -4.02 -7.24
CA PHE A 105 -2.73 -5.11 -6.37
C PHE A 105 -4.12 -4.84 -5.76
N LEU A 106 -4.40 -3.60 -5.38
CA LEU A 106 -5.73 -3.19 -4.92
C LEU A 106 -6.78 -3.36 -6.03
N ALA A 107 -6.49 -2.86 -7.23
CA ALA A 107 -7.39 -2.95 -8.38
C ALA A 107 -7.70 -4.41 -8.74
N ILE A 108 -6.68 -5.26 -8.85
CA ILE A 108 -6.83 -6.70 -9.07
C ILE A 108 -7.69 -7.34 -7.96
N THR A 109 -7.42 -7.00 -6.70
CA THR A 109 -8.15 -7.54 -5.54
C THR A 109 -9.64 -7.23 -5.61
N VAL A 110 -10.03 -6.01 -6.00
CA VAL A 110 -11.44 -5.61 -6.11
C VAL A 110 -12.09 -6.11 -7.41
N ILE A 111 -11.36 -6.19 -8.53
CA ILE A 111 -11.85 -6.77 -9.81
C ILE A 111 -12.28 -8.21 -9.63
N PHE A 112 -11.44 -9.03 -9.01
CA PHE A 112 -11.73 -10.45 -8.77
C PHE A 112 -12.60 -10.69 -7.53
N ASN A 113 -13.05 -9.62 -6.86
CA ASN A 113 -13.81 -9.70 -5.61
C ASN A 113 -13.10 -10.58 -4.55
N LYS A 114 -11.77 -10.55 -4.52
CA LYS A 114 -10.93 -11.31 -3.59
C LYS A 114 -10.46 -10.42 -2.45
N LEU A 115 -11.36 -9.63 -1.86
CA LEU A 115 -11.06 -8.63 -0.82
C LEU A 115 -10.17 -9.14 0.33
N HIS A 116 -10.23 -10.45 0.64
CA HIS A 116 -9.38 -11.06 1.66
C HIS A 116 -7.88 -11.09 1.32
N TRP A 117 -7.49 -10.91 0.05
CA TRP A 117 -6.10 -10.78 -0.38
C TRP A 117 -5.41 -9.52 0.16
N ILE A 118 -6.18 -8.53 0.60
CA ILE A 118 -5.64 -7.30 1.21
C ILE A 118 -4.69 -7.58 2.37
N LYS A 119 -4.84 -8.72 3.06
CA LYS A 119 -3.96 -9.09 4.18
C LYS A 119 -2.50 -9.31 3.77
N TYR A 120 -2.23 -9.54 2.48
CA TYR A 120 -0.88 -9.79 1.96
C TYR A 120 -0.12 -8.52 1.59
N PHE A 121 -0.82 -7.41 1.30
CA PHE A 121 -0.15 -6.19 0.82
C PHE A 121 -0.74 -4.89 1.41
N GLY A 122 -1.88 -4.94 2.09
CA GLY A 122 -2.58 -3.76 2.58
C GLY A 122 -1.83 -3.02 3.69
N ALA A 123 -1.06 -3.73 4.52
CA ALA A 123 -0.18 -3.08 5.51
C ALA A 123 0.87 -2.21 4.79
N PHE A 124 1.54 -2.78 3.80
CA PHE A 124 2.53 -2.12 2.97
C PHE A 124 1.96 -0.93 2.20
N SER A 125 0.77 -1.09 1.63
CA SER A 125 0.01 -0.02 1.00
C SER A 125 -0.22 1.18 1.94
N ILE A 126 -0.65 0.92 3.18
CA ILE A 126 -0.88 1.96 4.19
C ILE A 126 0.42 2.67 4.56
N ILE A 127 1.49 1.94 4.92
CA ILE A 127 2.75 2.59 5.33
C ILE A 127 3.40 3.35 4.18
N GLY A 128 3.35 2.82 2.94
CA GLY A 128 3.86 3.54 1.77
C GLY A 128 3.09 4.84 1.51
N GLY A 129 1.76 4.81 1.62
CA GLY A 129 0.92 6.01 1.54
C GLY A 129 1.27 7.03 2.61
N ILE A 130 1.45 6.61 3.87
CA ILE A 130 1.84 7.49 4.99
C ILE A 130 3.20 8.13 4.72
N VAL A 131 4.21 7.33 4.36
CA VAL A 131 5.59 7.82 4.14
C VAL A 131 5.62 8.83 2.99
N ALA A 132 4.97 8.52 1.87
CA ALA A 132 4.92 9.41 0.71
C ALA A 132 4.18 10.73 1.00
N ILE A 133 3.06 10.69 1.71
CA ILE A 133 2.32 11.90 2.08
C ILE A 133 3.10 12.74 3.11
N SER A 134 3.85 12.10 4.00
CA SER A 134 4.62 12.81 5.04
C SER A 134 5.85 13.51 4.47
N SER A 135 6.46 12.94 3.42
CA SER A 135 7.64 13.48 2.76
C SER A 135 7.43 13.53 1.24
N PRO A 136 6.59 14.46 0.75
CA PRO A 136 6.31 14.57 -0.67
C PRO A 136 7.55 15.04 -1.44
N ASP A 137 8.03 14.21 -2.38
CA ASP A 137 9.14 14.54 -3.28
C ASP A 137 8.60 15.27 -4.52
N LEU A 138 8.00 16.45 -4.30
CA LEU A 138 7.46 17.30 -5.35
C LEU A 138 8.43 18.46 -5.63
N ASN A 139 8.77 18.65 -6.91
CA ASN A 139 9.62 19.76 -7.34
C ASN A 139 8.95 21.10 -6.99
N LYS A 140 9.73 22.14 -6.67
CA LYS A 140 9.26 23.50 -6.35
C LYS A 140 8.29 24.08 -7.39
N ASN A 141 8.43 23.67 -8.65
CA ASN A 141 7.59 24.11 -9.77
C ASN A 141 6.29 23.30 -9.96
N ILE A 142 6.00 22.34 -9.08
CA ILE A 142 4.78 21.52 -9.12
C ILE A 142 3.79 22.06 -8.08
N GLY A 143 2.78 22.80 -8.54
CA GLY A 143 1.68 23.30 -7.72
C GLY A 143 0.32 22.71 -8.05
N LEU A 144 -0.74 23.26 -7.46
CA LEU A 144 -2.12 22.77 -7.57
C LEU A 144 -2.73 22.80 -8.98
N ASP A 145 -2.13 23.51 -9.93
CA ASP A 145 -2.49 23.55 -11.36
C ASP A 145 -1.75 22.48 -12.19
N ASN A 146 -1.02 21.55 -11.53
CA ASN A 146 -0.18 20.55 -12.21
C ASN A 146 -0.87 19.20 -12.20
N PHE A 147 -0.72 18.44 -13.29
CA PHE A 147 -1.12 17.03 -13.31
C PHE A 147 -0.43 16.19 -12.22
N TYR A 148 0.89 16.33 -12.05
CA TYR A 148 1.67 15.53 -11.10
C TYR A 148 1.31 15.80 -9.64
N TYR A 149 0.86 17.02 -9.31
CA TYR A 149 0.37 17.34 -7.97
C TYR A 149 -0.83 16.46 -7.61
N TRP A 150 -1.84 16.45 -8.48
CA TRP A 150 -3.08 15.70 -8.26
C TRP A 150 -2.86 14.19 -8.33
N ASP A 151 -2.11 13.72 -9.34
CA ASP A 151 -1.76 12.31 -9.44
C ASP A 151 -0.98 11.84 -8.19
N TYR A 152 -0.07 12.66 -7.65
CA TYR A 152 0.68 12.32 -6.45
C TYR A 152 -0.26 12.19 -5.24
N ILE A 153 -1.00 13.24 -4.86
CA ILE A 153 -1.80 13.21 -3.64
C ILE A 153 -2.94 12.18 -3.73
N LEU A 154 -3.62 12.08 -4.88
CA LEU A 154 -4.77 11.18 -5.04
C LEU A 154 -4.33 9.72 -5.02
N ALA A 155 -3.23 9.37 -5.68
CA ALA A 155 -2.73 8.00 -5.65
C ALA A 155 -2.30 7.57 -4.25
N HIS A 156 -1.61 8.44 -3.52
CA HIS A 156 -1.15 8.12 -2.17
C HIS A 156 -2.30 8.06 -1.16
N LEU A 157 -3.28 8.95 -1.27
CA LEU A 157 -4.52 8.85 -0.49
C LEU A 157 -5.31 7.59 -0.84
N TYR A 158 -5.34 7.19 -2.11
CA TYR A 158 -6.04 5.97 -2.53
C TYR A 158 -5.40 4.72 -1.91
N VAL A 159 -4.08 4.55 -2.03
CA VAL A 159 -3.36 3.39 -1.43
C VAL A 159 -3.36 3.42 0.09
N LEU A 160 -3.78 4.52 0.70
CA LEU A 160 -3.92 4.67 2.14
C LEU A 160 -5.35 4.35 2.60
N VAL A 161 -6.35 5.00 2.00
CA VAL A 161 -7.77 4.92 2.41
C VAL A 161 -8.43 3.64 1.94
N LEU A 162 -8.19 3.18 0.70
CA LEU A 162 -8.86 2.00 0.18
C LEU A 162 -8.53 0.71 0.96
N PRO A 163 -7.26 0.40 1.30
CA PRO A 163 -6.98 -0.74 2.17
C PRO A 163 -7.74 -0.66 3.49
N ALA A 164 -7.85 0.53 4.10
CA ALA A 164 -8.60 0.71 5.34
C ALA A 164 -10.08 0.39 5.15
N VAL A 165 -10.70 0.86 4.05
CA VAL A 165 -12.08 0.49 3.67
C VAL A 165 -12.19 -1.03 3.52
N ILE A 166 -11.30 -1.68 2.77
CA ILE A 166 -11.35 -3.13 2.56
C ILE A 166 -11.16 -3.89 3.89
N TYR A 167 -10.26 -3.46 4.77
CA TYR A 167 -10.07 -4.06 6.10
C TYR A 167 -11.32 -3.97 6.98
N VAL A 168 -12.09 -2.88 6.86
CA VAL A 168 -13.37 -2.72 7.57
C VAL A 168 -14.43 -3.66 7.00
N LEU A 169 -14.54 -3.74 5.68
CA LEU A 169 -15.64 -4.45 5.02
C LEU A 169 -15.40 -5.97 4.94
N ALA A 170 -14.17 -6.40 4.71
CA ALA A 170 -13.81 -7.80 4.53
C ALA A 170 -13.76 -8.55 5.87
N ASP A 171 -14.02 -9.87 5.83
CA ASP A 171 -13.80 -10.74 6.98
C ASP A 171 -12.37 -11.28 6.99
N ILE A 172 -11.42 -10.41 7.34
CA ILE A 172 -10.00 -10.76 7.34
C ILE A 172 -9.66 -11.63 8.54
N LYS A 173 -9.29 -12.87 8.25
CA LYS A 173 -8.67 -13.80 9.20
C LYS A 173 -7.17 -13.82 8.92
N TYR A 174 -6.41 -13.25 9.84
CA TYR A 174 -4.94 -13.19 9.76
C TYR A 174 -4.36 -14.31 10.63
N THR A 175 -3.59 -15.22 10.01
CA THR A 175 -2.93 -16.34 10.69
C THR A 175 -1.42 -16.21 10.59
N PHE A 176 -0.67 -17.01 11.36
CA PHE A 176 0.79 -17.04 11.26
C PHE A 176 1.29 -17.46 9.87
N LYS A 177 0.60 -18.40 9.21
CA LYS A 177 0.88 -18.77 7.82
C LYS A 177 0.76 -17.56 6.89
N ASP A 178 -0.26 -16.72 7.09
CA ASP A 178 -0.42 -15.51 6.30
C ASP A 178 0.73 -14.53 6.52
N THR A 179 1.25 -14.40 7.75
CA THR A 179 2.46 -13.60 8.03
C THR A 179 3.65 -14.07 7.19
N LEU A 180 3.89 -15.38 7.13
CA LEU A 180 4.99 -15.95 6.34
C LEU A 180 4.78 -15.73 4.84
N VAL A 181 3.55 -15.88 4.34
CA VAL A 181 3.23 -15.59 2.92
C VAL A 181 3.43 -14.11 2.61
N THR A 182 2.94 -13.22 3.46
CA THR A 182 3.13 -11.77 3.34
C THR A 182 4.61 -11.40 3.30
N PHE A 183 5.41 -12.00 4.19
CA PHE A 183 6.86 -11.80 4.20
C PHE A 183 7.52 -12.31 2.92
N ALA A 184 7.19 -13.53 2.48
CA ALA A 184 7.74 -14.10 1.26
C ALA A 184 7.40 -13.27 0.01
N VAL A 185 6.15 -12.79 -0.11
CA VAL A 185 5.72 -11.92 -1.21
C VAL A 185 6.53 -10.63 -1.22
N MET A 186 6.69 -9.96 -0.07
CA MET A 186 7.44 -8.70 -0.04
C MET A 186 8.93 -8.86 -0.20
N LEU A 187 9.50 -9.93 0.35
CA LEU A 187 10.90 -10.25 0.10
C LEU A 187 11.12 -10.46 -1.39
N SER A 188 10.29 -11.29 -2.04
CA SER A 188 10.35 -11.53 -3.48
C SER A 188 10.22 -10.24 -4.31
N LEU A 189 9.27 -9.36 -3.97
CA LEU A 189 9.10 -8.09 -4.67
C LEU A 189 10.31 -7.16 -4.48
N THR A 190 10.78 -7.01 -3.24
CA THR A 190 11.96 -6.18 -2.92
C THR A 190 13.20 -6.70 -3.64
N THR A 191 13.43 -8.02 -3.62
CA THR A 191 14.54 -8.67 -4.33
C THR A 191 14.42 -8.45 -5.84
N MET A 192 13.23 -8.64 -6.41
CA MET A 192 12.99 -8.41 -7.84
C MET A 192 13.28 -6.95 -8.23
N MET A 193 12.78 -5.98 -7.48
CA MET A 193 13.03 -4.55 -7.76
C MET A 193 14.50 -4.18 -7.62
N PHE A 194 15.21 -4.74 -6.62
CA PHE A 194 16.65 -4.56 -6.48
C PHE A 194 17.41 -5.05 -7.71
N PHE A 195 17.11 -6.25 -8.21
CA PHE A 195 17.75 -6.79 -9.41
C PHE A 195 17.37 -6.02 -10.69
N ILE A 196 16.12 -5.56 -10.82
CA ILE A 196 15.70 -4.71 -11.93
C ILE A 196 16.52 -3.42 -11.95
N ASN A 197 16.60 -2.71 -10.81
CA ASN A 197 17.39 -1.48 -10.70
C ASN A 197 18.87 -1.76 -11.02
N TRP A 198 19.45 -2.82 -10.45
CA TRP A 198 20.85 -3.20 -10.70
C TRP A 198 21.12 -3.50 -12.18
N ALA A 199 20.27 -4.29 -12.83
CA ALA A 199 20.44 -4.66 -14.24
C ALA A 199 20.32 -3.45 -15.17
N ILE A 200 19.31 -2.60 -14.93
CA ILE A 200 19.09 -1.37 -15.68
C ILE A 200 20.27 -0.41 -15.48
N ASP A 201 20.72 -0.22 -14.24
CA ASP A 201 21.78 0.74 -13.90
C ASP A 201 23.15 0.30 -14.44
N SER A 202 23.44 -1.01 -14.39
CA SER A 202 24.72 -1.58 -14.83
C SER A 202 24.88 -1.61 -16.36
N SER A 203 23.79 -1.45 -17.12
CA SER A 203 23.84 -1.46 -18.58
C SER A 203 24.13 -0.07 -19.17
N ASN A 204 25.23 0.09 -19.90
CA ASN A 204 25.54 1.35 -20.60
C ASN A 204 24.61 1.64 -21.80
N SER A 205 23.85 0.64 -22.27
CA SER A 205 22.89 0.83 -23.37
C SER A 205 21.56 1.44 -22.95
N VAL A 206 21.30 1.55 -21.64
CA VAL A 206 20.06 2.13 -21.12
C VAL A 206 20.24 3.63 -20.90
N ASN A 207 19.37 4.43 -21.54
CA ASN A 207 19.32 5.88 -21.40
C ASN A 207 19.11 6.31 -19.95
N LEU A 208 19.64 7.49 -19.60
CA LEU A 208 19.58 8.04 -18.24
C LEU A 208 18.15 8.15 -17.69
N SER A 209 17.19 8.57 -18.51
CA SER A 209 15.77 8.68 -18.13
C SER A 209 15.10 7.34 -17.78
N TRP A 210 15.71 6.23 -18.17
CA TRP A 210 15.23 4.87 -17.85
C TRP A 210 15.97 4.23 -16.68
N LYS A 211 16.99 4.91 -16.12
CA LYS A 211 17.70 4.45 -14.92
C LYS A 211 16.78 4.58 -13.70
N SER A 212 16.33 3.44 -13.20
CA SER A 212 15.22 3.38 -12.26
C SER A 212 15.67 3.39 -10.80
N ASN A 213 14.79 3.86 -9.94
CA ASN A 213 14.95 3.76 -8.50
C ASN A 213 13.70 3.15 -7.85
N TYR A 214 13.28 1.97 -8.34
CA TYR A 214 12.12 1.30 -7.77
C TYR A 214 12.36 0.96 -6.31
N PHE A 215 11.39 1.32 -5.46
CA PHE A 215 11.40 1.06 -4.02
C PHE A 215 12.58 1.72 -3.28
N TYR A 216 13.24 2.71 -3.87
CA TYR A 216 14.46 3.32 -3.32
C TYR A 216 15.63 2.31 -3.17
N LEU A 217 15.67 1.30 -4.04
CA LEU A 217 16.67 0.23 -4.07
C LEU A 217 17.75 0.42 -5.15
N GLY A 218 17.72 1.52 -5.91
CA GLY A 218 18.69 1.82 -6.96
C GLY A 218 20.02 2.36 -6.43
N PHE A 219 20.94 2.67 -7.35
CA PHE A 219 22.23 3.27 -7.00
C PHE A 219 22.05 4.67 -6.39
N ASP A 220 22.99 5.09 -5.54
CA ASP A 220 22.89 6.33 -4.74
C ASP A 220 22.66 7.60 -5.59
N LYS A 221 23.21 7.65 -6.82
CA LYS A 221 23.00 8.76 -7.75
C LYS A 221 21.54 8.97 -8.18
N TYR A 222 20.72 7.93 -8.11
CA TYR A 222 19.30 7.97 -8.45
C TYR A 222 18.39 7.82 -7.22
N ASN A 223 18.98 7.52 -6.06
CA ASN A 223 18.27 7.33 -4.82
C ASN A 223 18.32 8.58 -3.94
N SER A 224 17.27 9.40 -4.01
CA SER A 224 17.13 10.60 -3.18
C SER A 224 17.18 10.30 -1.67
N GLN A 225 16.80 9.09 -1.26
CA GLN A 225 16.76 8.65 0.14
C GLN A 225 18.13 8.22 0.68
N SER A 226 19.13 8.00 -0.19
CA SER A 226 20.48 7.55 0.21
C SER A 226 21.19 8.51 1.16
N LYS A 227 20.80 9.79 1.14
CA LYS A 227 21.38 10.86 1.96
C LYS A 227 20.73 11.02 3.34
N LEU A 228 19.58 10.40 3.59
CA LEU A 228 18.87 10.58 4.87
C LEU A 228 19.59 9.91 6.04
N ILE A 229 20.09 8.69 5.84
CA ILE A 229 20.84 7.93 6.83
C ILE A 229 22.08 7.36 6.14
N PRO A 230 23.22 8.06 6.23
CA PRO A 230 24.47 7.64 5.58
C PRO A 230 24.84 6.20 5.93
N TYR A 231 25.51 5.52 4.99
CA TYR A 231 25.93 4.11 5.05
C TYR A 231 24.80 3.06 5.08
N ILE A 232 23.69 3.34 5.78
CA ILE A 232 22.59 2.40 5.96
C ILE A 232 21.64 2.41 4.75
N LEU A 233 21.38 3.59 4.18
CA LEU A 233 20.53 3.75 2.99
C LEU A 233 21.32 3.87 1.69
N GLN A 234 22.64 3.67 1.73
CA GLN A 234 23.48 3.61 0.53
C GLN A 234 23.41 2.23 -0.12
N TRP A 235 23.59 2.16 -1.43
CA TRP A 235 23.66 0.90 -2.15
C TRP A 235 24.94 0.12 -1.77
N PRO A 236 24.90 -1.23 -1.59
CA PRO A 236 23.74 -2.12 -1.68
C PRO A 236 23.01 -2.32 -0.33
N PHE A 237 23.42 -1.63 0.74
CA PHE A 237 22.87 -1.80 2.07
C PHE A 237 21.40 -1.36 2.19
N ASN A 238 20.94 -0.44 1.33
CA ASN A 238 19.53 -0.05 1.23
C ASN A 238 18.57 -1.25 1.07
N TYR A 239 18.97 -2.32 0.37
CA TYR A 239 18.20 -3.56 0.25
C TYR A 239 18.02 -4.28 1.59
N VAL A 240 19.12 -4.44 2.34
CA VAL A 240 19.11 -5.09 3.65
C VAL A 240 18.29 -4.25 4.63
N THR A 241 18.55 -2.94 4.66
CA THR A 241 17.83 -1.99 5.51
C THR A 241 16.34 -2.03 5.24
N LEU A 242 15.91 -1.88 3.98
CA LEU A 242 14.49 -1.88 3.64
C LEU A 242 13.82 -3.21 4.01
N THR A 243 14.48 -4.35 3.75
CA THR A 243 13.96 -5.67 4.10
C THR A 243 13.78 -5.83 5.60
N LEU A 244 14.75 -5.41 6.41
CA LEU A 244 14.67 -5.44 7.87
C LEU A 244 13.58 -4.49 8.40
N SER A 245 13.50 -3.27 7.86
CA SER A 245 12.47 -2.30 8.21
C SER A 245 11.07 -2.83 7.92
N LEU A 246 10.86 -3.47 6.77
CA LEU A 246 9.57 -4.10 6.42
C LEU A 246 9.24 -5.26 7.35
N THR A 247 10.23 -6.06 7.76
CA THR A 247 10.06 -7.15 8.73
C THR A 247 9.61 -6.64 10.10
N LEU A 248 10.30 -5.61 10.60
CA LEU A 248 9.99 -4.97 11.87
C LEU A 248 8.59 -4.33 11.80
N TYR A 249 8.31 -3.60 10.72
CA TYR A 249 7.01 -2.99 10.47
C TYR A 249 5.88 -4.04 10.50
N MET A 250 6.05 -5.19 9.84
CA MET A 250 5.03 -6.24 9.85
C MET A 250 4.76 -6.80 11.23
N THR A 251 5.80 -6.94 12.07
CA THR A 251 5.65 -7.39 13.45
C THR A 251 4.82 -6.40 14.27
N ILE A 252 5.10 -5.10 14.10
CA ILE A 252 4.33 -4.01 14.73
C ILE A 252 2.89 -4.00 14.20
N TYR A 253 2.71 -4.10 12.88
CA TYR A 253 1.41 -4.10 12.22
C TYR A 253 0.52 -5.25 12.72
N ILE A 254 1.04 -6.47 12.81
CA ILE A 254 0.28 -7.63 13.32
C ILE A 254 -0.10 -7.45 14.79
N SER A 255 0.80 -6.86 15.57
CA SER A 255 0.53 -6.54 16.98
C SER A 255 -0.62 -5.54 17.10
N ILE A 256 -0.58 -4.45 16.33
CA ILE A 256 -1.67 -3.46 16.24
C ILE A 256 -2.96 -4.13 15.76
N TRP A 257 -2.90 -4.94 14.70
CA TRP A 257 -4.04 -5.66 14.13
C TRP A 257 -4.73 -6.56 15.16
N CYS A 258 -3.96 -7.22 16.02
CA CYS A 258 -4.51 -8.04 17.08
C CYS A 258 -5.05 -7.20 18.25
N ILE A 259 -4.40 -6.08 18.59
CA ILE A 259 -4.80 -5.23 19.72
C ILE A 259 -6.07 -4.43 19.40
N GLN A 260 -6.29 -4.01 18.15
CA GLN A 260 -7.46 -3.20 17.78
C GLN A 260 -8.82 -3.89 18.00
N ASP A 261 -8.88 -5.21 18.20
CA ASP A 261 -10.11 -5.94 18.57
C ASP A 261 -10.50 -5.74 20.05
N LYS A 262 -9.56 -5.25 20.88
CA LYS A 262 -9.82 -4.89 22.28
C LYS A 262 -10.76 -3.70 22.41
N VAL A 263 -10.70 -2.77 21.45
CA VAL A 263 -11.57 -1.59 21.42
C VAL A 263 -12.92 -1.98 20.82
N TYR A 264 -13.94 -2.04 21.67
CA TYR A 264 -15.32 -2.26 21.25
C TYR A 264 -16.09 -0.95 21.21
N PHE A 265 -16.54 -0.59 20.01
CA PHE A 265 -17.40 0.55 19.72
C PHE A 265 -18.46 0.10 18.71
N ALA A 266 -19.73 0.21 19.09
CA ALA A 266 -20.89 -0.16 18.29
C ALA A 266 -22.16 0.52 18.82
N ARG A 267 -23.22 0.55 18.01
CA ARG A 267 -24.56 0.95 18.43
C ARG A 267 -25.32 -0.29 18.92
N GLU A 268 -25.67 -0.32 20.19
CA GLU A 268 -26.54 -1.32 20.81
C GLU A 268 -27.96 -0.74 20.99
N LYS A 269 -28.92 -1.53 21.48
CA LYS A 269 -30.31 -1.08 21.67
C LYS A 269 -30.43 0.17 22.56
N SER A 270 -29.55 0.32 23.54
CA SER A 270 -29.51 1.44 24.49
C SER A 270 -28.69 2.66 24.03
N GLY A 271 -28.10 2.62 22.82
CA GLY A 271 -27.27 3.71 22.29
C GLY A 271 -25.86 3.29 21.89
N TRP A 272 -24.93 4.24 21.85
CA TRP A 272 -23.53 3.99 21.54
C TRP A 272 -22.81 3.39 22.75
N VAL A 273 -22.09 2.30 22.53
CA VAL A 273 -21.42 1.56 23.59
C VAL A 273 -19.93 1.47 23.28
N PHE A 274 -19.12 1.98 24.21
CA PHE A 274 -17.67 1.83 24.22
C PHE A 274 -17.25 0.88 25.35
N LYS A 275 -16.57 -0.22 25.02
CA LYS A 275 -16.11 -1.25 25.98
C LYS A 275 -14.68 -1.69 25.65
N TRP A 276 -13.87 -1.92 26.67
CA TRP A 276 -12.58 -2.60 26.52
C TRP A 276 -12.74 -4.10 26.77
N ARG A 277 -12.22 -4.95 25.88
CA ARG A 277 -12.36 -6.42 25.98
C ARG A 277 -11.07 -7.16 25.67
N LYS A 278 -10.98 -8.43 26.06
CA LYS A 278 -9.89 -9.32 25.65
C LYS A 278 -9.94 -9.53 24.13
N SER A 279 -8.78 -9.43 23.46
CA SER A 279 -8.69 -9.61 22.01
C SER A 279 -8.91 -11.07 21.62
N LYS A 280 -9.95 -11.32 20.82
CA LYS A 280 -10.19 -12.64 20.23
C LYS A 280 -9.19 -12.91 19.10
N MET A 281 -8.76 -11.86 18.40
CA MET A 281 -7.77 -11.97 17.31
C MET A 281 -6.40 -12.41 17.80
N TRP A 282 -5.93 -11.87 18.92
CA TRP A 282 -4.66 -12.29 19.52
C TRP A 282 -4.69 -13.77 19.91
N LYS A 283 -5.78 -14.24 20.55
CA LYS A 283 -5.95 -15.65 20.91
C LYS A 283 -5.91 -16.56 19.68
N LYS A 284 -6.60 -16.16 18.59
CA LYS A 284 -6.60 -16.89 17.32
C LYS A 284 -5.21 -16.92 16.67
N TYR A 285 -4.52 -15.79 16.63
CA TYR A 285 -3.18 -15.70 16.04
C TYR A 285 -2.18 -16.57 16.81
N LYS A 286 -2.15 -16.48 18.15
CA LYS A 286 -1.31 -17.35 18.99
C LYS A 286 -1.59 -18.83 18.77
N LYS A 287 -2.87 -19.21 18.68
CA LYS A 287 -3.26 -20.60 18.37
C LYS A 287 -2.72 -21.04 17.00
N SER A 288 -2.80 -20.17 15.99
CA SER A 288 -2.30 -20.48 14.65
C SER A 288 -0.78 -20.66 14.58
N ILE A 289 0.00 -19.99 15.45
CA ILE A 289 1.44 -20.22 15.58
C ILE A 289 1.70 -21.65 16.09
N HIS A 290 1.00 -22.03 17.17
CA HIS A 290 1.17 -23.36 17.76
C HIS A 290 0.77 -24.48 16.79
N GLU A 291 -0.37 -24.33 16.11
CA GLU A 291 -0.84 -25.27 15.10
C GLU A 291 0.15 -25.42 13.94
N PHE A 292 0.78 -24.33 13.50
CA PHE A 292 1.79 -24.36 12.43
C PHE A 292 3.01 -25.21 12.82
N TRP A 293 3.58 -25.00 14.01
CA TRP A 293 4.75 -25.77 14.47
C TRP A 293 4.43 -27.24 14.72
N LEU A 294 3.26 -27.55 15.28
CA LEU A 294 2.81 -28.94 15.44
C LEU A 294 2.70 -29.67 14.09
N LEU A 295 2.21 -28.99 13.04
CA LEU A 295 2.13 -29.57 11.69
C LEU A 295 3.52 -29.85 11.10
N LEU A 296 4.48 -28.94 11.27
CA LEU A 296 5.85 -29.13 10.81
C LEU A 296 6.53 -30.31 11.52
N LEU A 297 6.38 -30.42 12.84
CA LEU A 297 6.93 -31.55 13.62
C LEU A 297 6.33 -32.89 13.17
N LYS A 298 5.01 -32.96 12.98
CA LYS A 298 4.35 -34.18 12.47
C LYS A 298 4.85 -34.59 11.08
N LYS A 299 5.10 -33.62 10.19
CA LYS A 299 5.63 -33.88 8.84
C LYS A 299 7.05 -34.45 8.91
N SER A 300 7.92 -33.85 9.73
CA SER A 300 9.29 -34.31 9.93
C SER A 300 9.35 -35.74 10.49
N LEU A 301 8.50 -36.08 11.46
CA LEU A 301 8.41 -37.45 12.01
C LEU A 301 7.95 -38.47 10.95
N LYS A 302 6.99 -38.10 10.10
CA LYS A 302 6.51 -38.97 9.02
C LYS A 302 7.58 -39.23 7.96
N GLU A 303 8.41 -38.24 7.65
CA GLU A 303 9.53 -38.39 6.70
C GLU A 303 10.63 -39.29 7.27
N LYS A 304 10.99 -39.15 8.55
CA LYS A 304 11.96 -40.03 9.22
C LYS A 304 11.51 -41.50 9.26
N ASN A 305 10.21 -41.75 9.43
CA ASN A 305 9.68 -43.12 9.40
C ASN A 305 9.66 -43.73 8.00
N ARG A 306 9.71 -42.93 6.92
CA ARG A 306 9.76 -43.42 5.53
C ARG A 306 11.18 -43.80 5.09
N THR A 307 12.21 -43.15 5.64
CA THR A 307 13.61 -43.43 5.30
C THR A 307 14.19 -44.64 6.03
N ASN A 308 13.48 -45.16 7.04
CA ASN A 308 13.90 -46.29 7.86
C ASN A 308 13.23 -47.62 7.45
N VAL A 309 12.52 -47.63 6.32
CA VAL A 309 11.87 -48.81 5.71
C VAL A 309 12.58 -49.11 4.39
#